data_AF-A0A969JPP7-F1
#
_entry.id   AF-A0A969JPP7-F1
#
_cell.length_a   1.000
_cell.length_b   1.000
_cell.length_c   1.000
_cell.angle_alpha   90.00
_cell.angle_beta   90.00
_cell.angle_gamma   90.00
#
_symmetry.space_group_name_H-M   'P 1'
#
loop_
_entity.id
_entity.type
_entity.pdbx_description
1 polymer ?
#
loop_
_entity_poly.entity_id
_entity_poly.type
_entity_poly.pdbx_seq_one_letter_code
_entity_poly.pdbx_strand_id
1 'polypeptide(L)'
;MKTLKKLSPDESIISAILLIIIALLVHGTQITEFGFYHDDWYFLWAGFTQGTEMIRALFLLDRPFMGVVYAFEYLFLGNHPLAWQLYILFWHILSALTTLGF
;
A
#
# COMPACT_ATOMS: atom_id res chain seq x y z
N MET A 1 -4.91 -5.41 32.98
CA MET A 1 -5.17 -5.09 31.55
C MET A 1 -6.20 -3.97 31.52
N LYS A 2 -5.83 -2.74 31.13
CA LYS A 2 -6.78 -1.62 31.09
C LYS A 2 -7.75 -1.85 29.93
N THR A 3 -9.04 -1.98 30.23
CA THR A 3 -10.09 -2.11 29.23
C THR A 3 -10.11 -0.85 28.37
N LEU A 4 -9.85 -0.98 27.07
CA LEU A 4 -9.94 0.14 26.14
C LEU A 4 -11.39 0.63 26.15
N LYS A 5 -11.61 1.87 26.62
CA LYS A 5 -12.91 2.52 26.58
C LYS A 5 -13.25 2.73 25.10
N LYS A 6 -14.35 2.13 24.64
CA LYS A 6 -14.85 2.32 23.27
C LYS A 6 -15.16 3.82 23.08
N LEU A 7 -14.60 4.43 22.04
CA LEU A 7 -14.87 5.83 21.70
C LEU A 7 -16.36 6.01 21.39
N SER A 8 -16.88 7.21 21.66
CA SER A 8 -18.20 7.58 21.16
C SER A 8 -18.21 7.66 19.62
N PRO A 9 -19.35 7.44 18.94
CA PRO A 9 -19.40 7.48 17.48
C PRO A 9 -18.85 8.77 16.87
N ASP A 10 -19.13 9.92 17.50
CA ASP A 10 -18.66 11.22 17.03
C ASP A 10 -17.13 11.36 17.14
N GLU A 11 -16.55 10.91 18.25
CA GLU A 11 -15.10 10.90 18.44
C GLU A 11 -14.40 9.95 17.45
N SER A 12 -14.99 8.79 17.15
CA SER A 12 -14.47 7.85 16.16
C SER A 12 -14.46 8.45 14.76
N ILE A 13 -15.52 9.15 14.36
CA ILE A 13 -15.61 9.82 13.06
C ILE A 13 -14.57 10.95 12.96
N ILE A 14 -14.46 11.79 13.99
CA ILE A 14 -13.46 12.87 14.02
C ILE A 14 -12.04 12.29 13.93
N SER A 15 -11.78 11.21 14.66
CA SER A 15 -10.49 10.51 14.61
C SER A 15 -10.21 9.95 13.21
N ALA A 16 -11.20 9.34 12.56
CA ALA A 16 -11.06 8.82 11.20
C ALA A 16 -10.72 9.92 10.19
N ILE A 17 -11.46 11.03 10.23
CA ILE A 17 -11.22 12.19 9.37
C ILE A 17 -9.81 12.74 9.60
N LEU A 18 -9.40 12.88 10.87
CA LEU A 18 -8.07 13.38 11.21
C LEU A 18 -6.97 12.47 10.66
N LEU A 19 -7.11 11.15 10.82
CA LEU A 19 -6.13 10.19 10.29
C LEU A 19 -6.07 10.20 8.77
N ILE A 20 -7.21 10.33 8.08
CA ILE A 20 -7.24 10.48 6.62
C ILE A 20 -6.52 11.75 6.19
N ILE A 21 -6.79 12.88 6.83
CA ILE A 21 -6.12 14.16 6.53
C ILE A 21 -4.61 14.02 6.74
N ILE A 22 -4.18 13.42 7.85
CA ILE A 22 -2.76 13.19 8.12
C ILE A 22 -2.14 12.30 7.04
N ALA A 23 -2.79 11.20 6.65
CA ALA A 23 -2.30 10.31 5.59
C ALA A 23 -2.16 11.05 4.25
N LEU A 24 -3.14 11.87 3.87
CA LEU A 24 -3.09 12.69 2.66
C LEU A 24 -1.98 13.74 2.71
N LEU A 25 -1.75 14.37 3.85
CA LEU A 25 -0.68 15.37 3.98
C LEU A 25 0.70 14.74 3.94
N VAL A 26 0.89 13.59 4.60
CA VAL A 26 2.19 12.90 4.67
C VAL A 26 2.53 12.20 3.36
N HIS A 27 1.57 11.50 2.74
CA HIS A 27 1.82 10.66 1.57
C HIS A 27 1.29 11.26 0.25
N GLY A 28 0.31 12.16 0.31
CA GLY A 28 -0.34 12.73 -0.88
C GLY A 28 0.32 14.00 -1.43
N THR A 29 1.06 14.76 -0.62
CA THR A 29 1.61 16.08 -1.03
C THR A 29 2.64 15.99 -2.15
N GLN A 30 3.44 14.93 -2.20
CA GLN A 30 4.50 14.72 -3.20
C GLN A 30 4.27 13.44 -4.03
N ILE A 31 3.03 12.95 -4.06
CA ILE A 31 2.70 11.64 -4.64
C ILE A 31 3.02 11.53 -6.14
N THR A 32 3.07 12.67 -6.86
CA THR A 32 3.42 12.74 -8.29
C THR A 32 4.91 12.92 -8.55
N GLU A 33 5.68 13.34 -7.55
CA GLU A 33 7.13 13.60 -7.68
C GLU A 33 7.95 12.33 -7.47
N PHE A 34 7.32 11.28 -6.93
CA PHE A 34 7.96 10.04 -6.51
C PHE A 34 7.83 8.94 -7.58
N GLY A 35 8.98 8.41 -8.00
CA GLY A 35 9.09 7.21 -8.84
C GLY A 35 8.99 5.91 -8.05
N PHE A 36 9.75 4.90 -8.46
CA PHE A 36 9.91 3.64 -7.73
C PHE A 36 11.04 3.76 -6.70
N TYR A 37 10.80 3.34 -5.47
CA TYR A 37 11.75 3.50 -4.36
C TYR A 37 12.24 2.15 -3.83
N HIS A 38 13.48 2.14 -3.32
CA HIS A 38 14.09 1.03 -2.58
C HIS A 38 13.95 -0.34 -3.24
N ASP A 39 13.01 -1.15 -2.77
CA ASP A 39 12.84 -2.54 -3.18
C ASP A 39 11.80 -2.70 -4.30
N ASP A 40 11.19 -1.61 -4.77
CA ASP A 40 10.15 -1.72 -5.78
C ASP A 40 10.73 -1.96 -7.19
N TRP A 41 11.89 -1.37 -7.49
CA TRP A 41 12.39 -1.30 -8.86
C TRP A 41 12.67 -2.67 -9.49
N TYR A 42 13.17 -3.65 -8.73
CA TYR A 42 13.69 -4.89 -9.30
C TYR A 42 12.58 -5.85 -9.72
N PHE A 43 11.49 -5.95 -8.95
CA PHE A 43 10.36 -6.79 -9.34
C PHE A 43 9.52 -6.11 -10.43
N LEU A 44 9.42 -4.78 -10.40
CA LEU A 44 8.81 -4.02 -11.50
C LEU A 44 9.59 -4.20 -12.79
N TRP A 45 10.92 -4.18 -12.72
CA TRP A 45 11.78 -4.47 -13.87
C TRP A 45 11.60 -5.89 -14.39
N ALA A 46 11.48 -6.88 -13.50
CA ALA A 46 11.17 -8.26 -13.86
C ALA A 46 9.81 -8.35 -14.60
N GLY A 47 8.79 -7.68 -14.07
CA GLY A 47 7.47 -7.56 -14.69
C GLY A 47 7.50 -6.86 -16.05
N PHE A 48 8.27 -5.78 -16.17
CA PHE A 48 8.38 -4.99 -17.39
C PHE A 48 9.09 -5.75 -18.52
N THR A 49 10.14 -6.48 -18.18
CA THR A 49 10.99 -7.18 -19.16
C THR A 49 10.44 -8.56 -19.56
N GLN A 50 9.87 -9.31 -18.61
CA GLN A 50 9.54 -10.73 -18.79
C GLN A 50 8.15 -11.10 -18.27
N GLY A 51 7.36 -10.12 -17.81
CA GLY A 51 5.99 -10.32 -17.34
C GLY A 51 5.90 -10.89 -15.92
N THR A 52 4.67 -11.18 -15.51
CA THR A 52 4.33 -11.61 -14.14
C THR A 52 4.93 -12.96 -13.76
N GLU A 53 5.26 -13.83 -14.72
CA GLU A 53 5.96 -15.09 -14.47
C GLU A 53 7.34 -14.87 -13.85
N MET A 54 8.07 -13.87 -14.34
CA MET A 54 9.41 -13.55 -13.84
C MET A 54 9.34 -12.98 -12.42
N ILE A 55 8.30 -12.21 -12.10
CA ILE A 55 8.04 -11.75 -10.73
C ILE A 55 7.88 -12.95 -9.79
N ARG A 56 7.11 -13.98 -10.20
CA ARG A 56 6.94 -15.18 -9.37
C ARG A 56 8.23 -15.99 -9.23
N ALA A 57 8.99 -16.12 -10.32
CA ALA A 57 10.27 -16.81 -10.31
C ALA A 57 11.30 -16.12 -9.39
N LEU A 58 11.31 -14.79 -9.39
CA LEU A 58 12.20 -13.96 -8.57
C LEU A 58 12.05 -14.23 -7.06
N PHE A 59 10.83 -14.45 -6.59
CA PHE A 59 10.53 -14.70 -5.17
C PHE A 59 10.33 -16.19 -4.84
N LEU A 60 10.59 -17.10 -5.79
CA LEU A 60 10.29 -18.53 -5.61
C LEU A 60 11.13 -19.17 -4.50
N LEU A 61 12.36 -18.70 -4.31
CA LEU A 61 13.33 -19.29 -3.38
C LEU A 61 13.07 -18.89 -1.92
N ASP A 62 12.67 -17.64 -1.67
CA ASP A 62 12.61 -17.05 -0.34
C ASP A 62 11.18 -16.75 0.12
N ARG A 63 10.34 -16.16 -0.73
CA ARG A 63 8.99 -15.69 -0.40
C ARG A 63 7.98 -16.04 -1.50
N PRO A 64 7.74 -17.34 -1.76
CA PRO A 64 6.95 -17.79 -2.91
C PRO A 64 5.53 -17.24 -2.91
N PHE A 65 4.92 -17.10 -1.73
CA PHE A 65 3.60 -16.47 -1.62
C PHE A 65 3.61 -14.98 -2.01
N MET A 66 4.63 -14.23 -1.59
CA MET A 66 4.77 -12.82 -1.97
C MET A 66 4.98 -12.66 -3.48
N GLY A 67 5.67 -13.60 -4.13
CA GLY A 67 5.76 -13.61 -5.60
C GLY A 67 4.40 -13.63 -6.28
N VAL A 68 3.43 -14.39 -5.75
CA VAL A 68 2.04 -14.41 -6.27
C VAL A 68 1.35 -13.07 -6.02
N VAL A 69 1.49 -12.50 -4.82
CA VAL A 69 0.90 -11.21 -4.46
C VAL A 69 1.44 -10.09 -5.36
N TYR A 70 2.76 -9.97 -5.49
CA TYR A 70 3.39 -8.93 -6.34
C TYR A 70 3.07 -9.11 -7.82
N ALA A 71 2.98 -10.35 -8.32
CA ALA A 71 2.55 -10.62 -9.68
C ALA A 71 1.09 -10.19 -9.91
N PHE A 72 0.21 -10.40 -8.92
CA PHE A 72 -1.17 -9.94 -8.95
C PHE A 72 -1.24 -8.41 -8.91
N GLU A 73 -0.57 -7.75 -7.97
CA GLU A 73 -0.52 -6.28 -7.88
C GLU A 73 -0.02 -5.65 -9.18
N TYR A 74 1.06 -6.19 -9.75
CA TYR A 74 1.61 -5.71 -11.02
C TYR A 74 0.63 -5.86 -12.19
N LEU A 75 -0.24 -6.87 -12.19
CA LEU A 75 -1.27 -7.03 -13.23
C LEU A 75 -2.25 -5.84 -13.25
N PHE A 76 -2.55 -5.25 -12.09
CA PHE A 76 -3.48 -4.11 -11.98
C PHE A 76 -2.77 -2.76 -12.09
N LEU A 77 -1.62 -2.61 -11.44
CA LEU A 77 -0.93 -1.33 -11.30
C LEU A 77 0.04 -1.05 -12.46
N GLY A 78 0.57 -2.11 -13.09
CA GLY A 78 1.50 -2.01 -14.21
C GLY A 78 2.76 -1.22 -13.88
N ASN A 79 3.20 -0.39 -14.83
CA ASN A 79 4.48 0.32 -14.76
C ASN A 79 4.34 1.82 -14.44
N HIS A 80 3.15 2.28 -14.03
CA HIS A 80 2.93 3.70 -13.78
C HIS A 80 3.22 4.04 -12.30
N PRO A 81 4.23 4.88 -11.97
CA PRO A 81 4.61 5.14 -10.58
C PRO A 81 3.46 5.66 -9.72
N LEU A 82 2.64 6.58 -10.26
CA LEU A 82 1.48 7.10 -9.54
C LEU A 82 0.48 6.02 -9.11
N ALA A 83 0.32 4.93 -9.89
CA ALA A 83 -0.59 3.84 -9.52
C ALA A 83 -0.12 3.14 -8.24
N TRP A 84 1.19 2.91 -8.13
CA TRP A 84 1.81 2.34 -6.93
C TRP A 84 1.74 3.27 -5.72
N GLN A 85 1.95 4.57 -5.94
CA GLN A 85 1.84 5.55 -4.85
C GLN A 85 0.39 5.67 -4.33
N LEU A 86 -0.60 5.64 -5.23
CA LEU A 86 -2.02 5.62 -4.85
C LEU A 86 -2.39 4.32 -4.12
N TYR A 87 -1.83 3.19 -4.54
CA TYR A 87 -2.00 1.91 -3.87
C TYR A 87 -1.47 1.93 -2.43
N ILE A 88 -0.28 2.49 -2.22
CA ILE A 88 0.30 2.67 -0.88
C ILE A 88 -0.57 3.59 -0.02
N LEU A 89 -0.98 4.75 -0.55
CA LEU A 89 -1.87 5.69 0.15
C LEU A 89 -3.19 5.03 0.56
N PHE A 90 -3.78 4.22 -0.33
CA PHE A 90 -4.98 3.44 -0.04
C PHE A 90 -4.78 2.53 1.20
N TRP A 91 -3.66 1.80 1.27
CA TRP A 91 -3.38 0.94 2.43
C TRP A 91 -3.15 1.72 3.73
N HIS A 92 -2.52 2.89 3.66
CA HIS A 92 -2.40 3.77 4.84
C HIS A 92 -3.76 4.20 5.37
N ILE A 93 -4.67 4.62 4.49
CA ILE A 93 -6.03 5.03 4.87
C ILE A 93 -6.81 3.83 5.42
N LEU A 94 -6.75 2.68 4.73
CA LEU A 94 -7.46 1.48 5.17
C LEU A 94 -6.96 0.99 6.54
N SER A 95 -5.65 1.00 6.77
CA SER A 95 -5.04 0.66 8.06
C SER A 95 -5.51 1.59 9.18
N ALA A 96 -5.59 2.90 8.90
CA ALA A 96 -6.11 3.87 9.86
C ALA A 96 -7.57 3.62 10.24
N LEU A 97 -8.42 3.31 9.25
CA LEU A 97 -9.85 3.03 9.47
C LEU A 97 -10.07 1.74 10.26
N THR A 98 -9.39 0.67 9.87
CA THR A 98 -9.50 -0.64 10.53
C THR A 98 -9.02 -0.59 11.98
N THR A 99 -7.99 0.20 12.29
CA THR A 99 -7.51 0.42 13.67
C THR A 99 -8.57 1.06 14.58
N LEU A 100 -9.45 1.90 14.02
CA LEU A 100 -10.55 2.53 14.74
C LEU A 100 -11.81 1.64 14.83
N GLY A 101 -11.81 0.48 14.16
CA GLY A 101 -12.92 -0.47 14.14
C GLY A 101 -14.03 -0.13 13.14
N PHE A 102 -13.70 0.60 12.08
CA PHE A 102 -14.56 0.79 10.90
C PHE A 102 -14.45 -0.38 9.92
#